data_AF-A0A7X6Z296-F1
#
_entry.id   AF-A0A7X6Z296-F1
#
_cell.length_a   1.000
_cell.length_b   1.000
_cell.length_c   1.000
_cell.angle_alpha   90.00
_cell.angle_beta   90.00
_cell.angle_gamma   90.00
#
_symmetry.space_group_name_H-M   'P 1'
#
loop_
_entity.id
_entity.type
_entity.pdbx_description
1 polymer ?
#
loop_
_entity_poly.entity_id
_entity_poly.type
_entity_poly.pdbx_seq_one_letter_code
_entity_poly.pdbx_strand_id
1 'polypeptide(L)'
;MIEIYAGATLIQSVNKVISSNIRETLEGEFTLSFTVMAKSALALKTKQIAKLDNQYFEIVQIGKSIQGSLPTCSDLCEHVSYLLNQEKYNITQLDFTGDTSTGLSQLLAGT
;
A
#
# COMPACT_ATOMS: atom_id res chain seq x y z
N MET A 1 9.43 2.24 -11.09
CA MET A 1 9.56 3.55 -10.40
C MET A 1 8.47 3.58 -9.35
N ILE A 2 8.78 3.94 -8.11
CA ILE A 2 7.77 4.03 -7.05
C ILE A 2 7.38 5.51 -6.90
N GLU A 3 6.10 5.83 -7.10
CA GLU A 3 5.56 7.18 -6.94
C GLU A 3 4.92 7.31 -5.57
N ILE A 4 5.27 8.34 -4.81
CA ILE A 4 4.77 8.56 -3.44
C ILE A 4 3.80 9.72 -3.43
N TYR A 5 2.58 9.48 -2.98
CA TYR A 5 1.50 10.45 -2.93
C TYR A 5 1.05 10.76 -1.50
N ALA A 6 0.62 12.00 -1.27
CA ALA A 6 -0.19 12.38 -0.13
C ALA A 6 -1.53 12.91 -0.66
N GLY A 7 -2.60 12.10 -0.54
CA GLY A 7 -3.84 12.35 -1.29
C GLY A 7 -3.58 12.33 -2.80
N ALA A 8 -4.01 13.37 -3.51
CA ALA A 8 -3.78 13.51 -4.96
C ALA A 8 -2.41 14.10 -5.33
N THR A 9 -1.62 14.54 -4.35
CA THR A 9 -0.36 15.26 -4.61
C THR A 9 0.80 14.29 -4.67
N LEU A 10 1.53 14.27 -5.79
CA LEU A 10 2.81 13.57 -5.91
C LEU A 10 3.87 14.28 -5.05
N ILE A 11 4.37 13.59 -4.03
CA ILE A 11 5.40 14.10 -3.11
C ILE A 11 6.80 13.80 -3.64
N GLN A 12 7.00 12.60 -4.18
CA GLN A 12 8.30 12.15 -4.62
C GLN A 12 8.21 10.98 -5.61
N SER A 13 9.14 10.91 -6.56
CA SER A 13 9.39 9.71 -7.36
C SER A 13 10.69 9.05 -6.89
N VAL A 14 10.61 7.79 -6.47
CA VAL A 14 11.73 6.95 -6.08
C VAL A 14 12.16 6.12 -7.28
N ASN A 15 13.27 6.54 -7.89
CA ASN A 15 13.82 5.92 -9.10
C ASN A 15 14.80 4.78 -8.83
N LYS A 16 15.38 4.74 -7.63
CA LYS A 16 16.36 3.73 -7.22
C LYS A 16 16.09 3.33 -5.78
N VAL A 17 16.05 2.02 -5.57
CA VAL A 17 15.92 1.36 -4.27
C VAL A 17 17.12 0.45 -4.08
N ILE A 18 17.50 0.21 -2.83
CA ILE A 18 18.51 -0.79 -2.45
C ILE A 18 17.92 -2.19 -2.61
N SER A 19 16.67 -2.36 -2.17
CA SER A 19 15.90 -3.59 -2.33
C SER A 19 14.43 -3.24 -2.49
N SER A 20 13.68 -4.13 -3.13
CA SER A 20 12.22 -4.08 -3.19
C SER A 20 11.67 -5.50 -3.33
N ASN A 21 10.54 -5.74 -2.68
CA ASN A 21 9.83 -7.01 -2.74
C ASN A 21 8.32 -6.73 -2.77
N ILE A 22 7.64 -7.35 -3.74
CA ILE A 22 6.20 -7.52 -3.73
C ILE A 22 5.92 -8.94 -3.25
N ARG A 23 5.00 -9.08 -2.31
CA ARG A 23 4.49 -10.37 -1.89
C ARG A 23 2.99 -10.42 -2.15
N GLU A 24 2.60 -11.34 -3.03
CA GLU A 24 1.21 -11.62 -3.37
C GLU A 24 0.94 -13.11 -3.13
N THR A 25 -0.14 -13.43 -2.42
CA THR A 25 -0.55 -14.82 -2.16
C THR A 25 -2.04 -15.03 -2.46
N LEU A 26 -2.40 -16.28 -2.78
CA LEU A 26 -3.81 -16.66 -2.94
C LEU A 26 -4.63 -16.54 -1.65
N GLU A 27 -3.95 -16.47 -0.51
CA GLU A 27 -4.55 -16.30 0.82
C GLU A 27 -4.91 -14.83 1.12
N GLY A 28 -4.72 -13.94 0.15
CA GLY A 28 -5.13 -12.53 0.23
C GLY A 28 -4.04 -11.58 0.68
N GLU A 29 -2.80 -12.04 0.82
CA GLU A 29 -1.70 -11.13 1.09
C GLU A 29 -1.31 -10.37 -0.17
N PHE A 30 -1.24 -9.05 -0.08
CA PHE A 30 -0.66 -8.20 -1.10
C PHE A 30 0.09 -7.03 -0.46
N THR A 31 1.41 -7.14 -0.39
CA THR A 31 2.28 -6.15 0.26
C THR A 31 3.42 -5.71 -0.63
N LEU A 32 3.89 -4.50 -0.39
CA LEU A 32 5.10 -3.95 -1.00
C LEU A 32 6.06 -3.56 0.14
N SER A 33 7.30 -4.00 0.03
CA SER A 33 8.39 -3.47 0.85
C SER A 33 9.51 -2.95 -0.02
N PHE A 34 10.17 -1.89 0.41
CA PHE A 34 11.36 -1.38 -0.27
C PHE A 34 12.30 -0.71 0.72
N THR A 35 13.57 -0.65 0.35
CA THR A 35 14.60 0.05 1.13
C THR A 35 15.26 1.11 0.27
N VAL A 36 15.42 2.31 0.81
CA VAL A 36 16.11 3.44 0.17
C VAL A 36 17.20 4.00 1.07
N MET A 37 18.12 4.76 0.49
CA MET A 37 19.02 5.62 1.27
C MET A 37 18.21 6.64 2.08
N ALA A 38 18.62 6.92 3.32
CA ALA A 38 17.87 7.82 4.21
C ALA A 38 17.64 9.23 3.63
N LYS A 39 18.57 9.75 2.81
CA LYS A 39 18.41 11.02 2.08
C LYS A 39 17.20 11.00 1.13
N SER A 40 16.92 9.85 0.53
CA SER A 40 15.79 9.64 -0.38
C SER A 40 14.48 9.41 0.36
N ALA A 41 14.50 9.27 1.69
CA ALA A 41 13.31 9.00 2.51
C ALA A 41 12.83 10.23 3.31
N LEU A 42 13.43 11.41 3.12
CA LEU A 42 13.17 12.58 3.96
C LEU A 42 11.70 13.04 3.95
N ALA A 43 11.00 12.82 2.84
CA ALA A 43 9.59 13.20 2.68
C ALA A 43 8.62 12.03 2.95
N LEU A 44 9.13 10.82 3.19
CA LEU A 44 8.30 9.62 3.39
C LEU A 44 7.68 9.63 4.78
N LYS A 45 6.38 9.34 4.81
CA LYS A 45 5.57 9.29 6.03
C LYS A 45 4.56 8.15 5.90
N THR A 46 4.14 7.62 7.04
CA THR A 46 3.00 6.69 7.06
C THR A 46 1.74 7.36 6.52
N LYS A 47 0.79 6.56 6.03
CA LYS A 47 -0.44 6.99 5.34
C LYS A 47 -0.24 7.65 3.97
N GLN A 48 0.99 7.77 3.50
CA GLN A 48 1.24 8.10 2.09
C GLN A 48 1.00 6.87 1.22
N ILE A 49 0.70 7.09 -0.05
CA ILE A 49 0.46 6.02 -1.02
C ILE A 49 1.70 5.83 -1.88
N ALA A 50 2.30 4.65 -1.81
CA ALA A 50 3.28 4.15 -2.76
C ALA A 50 2.55 3.50 -3.93
N LYS A 51 2.70 4.07 -5.13
CA LYS A 51 2.20 3.51 -6.38
C LYS A 51 3.33 2.84 -7.14
N LEU A 52 3.09 1.60 -7.54
CA LEU A 52 4.00 0.79 -8.36
C LEU A 52 3.16 -0.04 -9.32
N ASP A 53 3.44 0.06 -10.62
CA ASP A 53 2.78 -0.73 -11.67
C ASP A 53 1.24 -0.74 -11.59
N ASN A 54 0.66 0.45 -11.41
CA ASN A 54 -0.79 0.69 -11.23
C ASN A 54 -1.42 0.04 -9.98
N GLN A 55 -0.61 -0.44 -9.04
CA GLN A 55 -1.05 -0.88 -7.72
C GLN A 55 -0.75 0.21 -6.70
N TYR A 56 -1.57 0.28 -5.66
CA TYR A 56 -1.54 1.33 -4.65
C TYR A 56 -1.37 0.69 -3.27
N PHE A 57 -0.33 1.11 -2.55
CA PHE A 57 -0.01 0.60 -1.23
C PHE A 57 0.11 1.76 -0.24
N GLU A 58 -0.55 1.66 0.91
CA GLU A 58 -0.35 2.59 2.01
C GLU A 58 0.96 2.27 2.73
N ILE A 59 1.82 3.26 2.96
CA ILE A 59 2.99 3.11 3.83
C ILE A 59 2.48 2.99 5.27
N VAL A 60 2.60 1.80 5.86
CA VAL A 60 2.13 1.52 7.23
C VAL A 60 3.26 1.62 8.25
N GLN A 61 4.50 1.40 7.83
CA GLN A 61 5.66 1.46 8.71
C GLN A 61 6.92 1.92 7.99
N ILE A 62 7.71 2.74 8.68
CA ILE A 62 9.03 3.19 8.23
C ILE A 62 10.07 2.83 9.29
N GLY A 63 10.99 1.94 8.94
CA GLY A 63 12.16 1.60 9.73
C GLY A 63 13.36 2.44 9.31
N LYS A 64 14.20 2.85 10.26
CA LYS A 64 15.47 3.55 10.01
C LYS A 64 16.61 2.70 10.54
N SER A 65 17.67 2.54 9.75
CA SER A 65 18.83 1.74 10.13
C SER A 65 20.11 2.26 9.48
N ILE A 66 21.25 1.81 9.98
CA ILE A 66 22.55 2.00 9.32
C ILE A 66 23.06 0.61 8.94
N GLN A 67 23.18 0.35 7.65
CA GLN A 67 23.79 -0.88 7.13
C GLN A 67 25.24 -0.59 6.75
N GLY A 68 26.19 -1.10 7.54
CA GLY A 68 27.59 -0.71 7.44
C GLY A 68 27.77 0.77 7.81
N SER A 69 28.11 1.60 6.83
CA SER A 69 28.20 3.07 6.96
C SER A 69 27.08 3.82 6.24
N LEU A 70 26.11 3.09 5.65
CA LEU A 70 25.05 3.67 4.83
C LEU A 70 23.75 3.81 5.64
N PRO A 71 23.25 5.04 5.86
CA PRO A 71 21.95 5.22 6.48
C PRO A 71 20.84 4.85 5.49
N THR A 72 19.92 4.00 5.93
CA THR A 72 18.84 3.42 5.12
C THR A 72 17.49 3.61 5.82
N CYS A 73 16.43 3.68 5.00
CA CYS A 73 15.05 3.58 5.45
C CYS A 73 14.39 2.39 4.74
N SER A 74 13.73 1.55 5.52
CA SER A 74 12.93 0.43 5.02
C SER A 74 11.45 0.78 5.19
N ASP A 75 10.70 0.78 4.10
CA ASP A 75 9.29 1.11 4.06
C ASP A 75 8.49 -0.18 3.85
N LEU A 76 7.54 -0.45 4.74
CA LEU A 76 6.57 -1.53 4.62
C LEU A 76 5.22 -0.93 4.26
N CYS A 77 4.61 -1.48 3.22
CA CYS A 77 3.36 -1.00 2.66
C CYS A 77 2.34 -2.13 2.50
N GLU A 78 1.08 -1.81 2.75
CA GLU A 78 -0.06 -2.72 2.59
C GLU A 78 -0.93 -2.25 1.43
N HIS A 79 -1.51 -3.17 0.66
CA HIS A 79 -2.38 -2.80 -0.44
C HIS A 79 -3.63 -2.05 0.07
N VAL A 80 -4.08 -1.02 -0.66
CA VAL A 80 -5.20 -0.17 -0.23
C VAL A 80 -6.52 -0.93 -0.03
N SER A 81 -6.68 -2.11 -0.63
CA SER A 81 -7.86 -2.96 -0.39
C SER A 81 -7.98 -3.40 1.07
N TYR A 82 -6.90 -3.40 1.84
CA TYR A 82 -6.95 -3.74 3.27
C TYR A 82 -7.75 -2.73 4.09
N LEU A 83 -8.02 -1.53 3.55
CA LEU A 83 -8.97 -0.59 4.11
C LEU A 83 -10.35 -1.25 4.36
N LEU A 84 -10.74 -2.18 3.49
CA LEU A 84 -12.00 -2.91 3.58
C LEU A 84 -12.06 -3.91 4.73
N ASN A 85 -10.93 -4.21 5.39
CA ASN A 85 -10.88 -5.05 6.59
C ASN A 85 -11.26 -4.28 7.86
N GLN A 86 -11.45 -2.95 7.79
CA GLN A 86 -11.88 -2.16 8.95
C GLN A 86 -13.32 -2.53 9.34
N GLU A 87 -13.59 -2.60 10.65
CA GLU A 87 -14.89 -3.02 11.19
C GLU A 87 -16.09 -2.23 10.65
N LYS A 88 -15.88 -0.96 10.28
CA LYS A 88 -16.92 -0.10 9.70
C LYS A 88 -17.47 -0.62 8.36
N TYR A 89 -16.73 -1.51 7.69
CA TYR A 89 -17.14 -2.17 6.45
C TYR A 89 -17.63 -3.61 6.67
N ASN A 90 -17.74 -4.08 7.92
CA ASN A 90 -18.26 -5.41 8.19
C ASN A 90 -19.72 -5.52 7.73
N ILE A 91 -19.99 -6.53 6.91
CA ILE A 91 -21.33 -6.88 6.45
C ILE A 91 -21.75 -8.15 7.20
N THR A 92 -22.81 -8.07 7.99
CA THR A 92 -23.30 -9.19 8.81
C THR A 92 -24.15 -10.18 8.01
N GLN A 93 -24.84 -9.70 6.98
CA GLN A 93 -25.63 -10.52 6.07
C GLN A 93 -25.79 -9.81 4.72
N LEU A 94 -25.58 -10.55 3.64
CA LEU A 94 -25.90 -10.13 2.28
C LEU A 94 -26.52 -11.31 1.54
N ASP A 95 -27.82 -11.24 1.29
CA ASP A 95 -28.51 -12.19 0.41
C ASP A 95 -28.78 -11.51 -0.92
N PHE A 96 -28.21 -12.06 -1.99
CA PHE A 96 -28.37 -11.53 -3.33
C PHE A 96 -28.63 -12.65 -4.34
N THR A 97 -29.54 -12.41 -5.27
CA THR A 97 -29.81 -13.30 -6.41
C THR A 97 -29.90 -12.45 -7.67
N GLY A 98 -29.11 -12.80 -8.68
CA GLY A 98 -29.04 -12.05 -9.92
C GLY A 98 -27.62 -12.02 -10.48
N ASP A 99 -27.33 -10.99 -11.27
CA ASP A 99 -26.04 -10.81 -11.91
C ASP A 99 -24.92 -10.52 -10.90
N THR A 100 -23.79 -11.22 -11.01
CA THR A 100 -22.66 -11.11 -10.08
C THR A 100 -22.11 -9.68 -9.99
N SER A 101 -22.10 -8.92 -11.09
CA SER A 101 -21.63 -7.53 -11.06
C SER A 101 -22.54 -6.63 -10.24
N THR A 102 -23.86 -6.91 -10.25
CA THR A 102 -24.84 -6.19 -9.44
C THR A 102 -24.67 -6.55 -7.97
N GLY A 103 -24.50 -7.83 -7.65
CA GLY A 103 -24.23 -8.28 -6.28
C GLY A 103 -22.94 -7.69 -5.73
N LEU A 104 -21.87 -7.66 -6.52
CA LEU A 104 -20.60 -7.04 -6.14
C LEU A 104 -20.75 -5.52 -5.93
N SER A 105 -21.52 -4.84 -6.78
CA SER A 105 -21.79 -3.40 -6.62
C SER A 105 -22.56 -3.10 -5.33
N GLN A 106 -23.49 -3.98 -4.93
CA GLN A 106 -24.18 -3.88 -3.64
C GLN A 106 -23.23 -4.17 -2.46
N LEU A 107 -22.36 -5.17 -2.60
CA LEU A 107 -21.37 -5.53 -1.58
C LEU A 107 -20.39 -4.39 -1.29
N LEU A 108 -19.97 -3.65 -2.33
CA LEU A 108 -19.01 -2.56 -2.23
C LEU A 108 -19.68 -1.17 -2.03
N ALA A 109 -20.98 -1.12 -1.77
CA ALA A 109 -21.67 0.14 -1.60
C ALA A 109 -21.14 0.90 -0.37
N GLY A 110 -20.60 2.12 -0.58
CA GLY A 110 -20.08 2.97 0.49
C GLY A 110 -18.60 2.81 0.81
N THR A 111 -17.85 2.04 -0.01
CA THR A 111 -16.39 1.96 0.03
C THR A 111 -15.76 2.96 -0.94
#